data_AF-S4NXQ7-F1
#
_entry.id   AF-S4NXQ7-F1
#
_cell.length_a   1.000
_cell.length_b   1.000
_cell.length_c   1.000
_cell.angle_alpha   90.00
_cell.angle_beta   90.00
_cell.angle_gamma   90.00
#
_symmetry.space_group_name_H-M   'P 1'
#
loop_
_entity.id
_entity.type
_entity.pdbx_description
1 polymer ?
#
loop_
_entity_poly.entity_id
_entity_poly.type
_entity_poly.pdbx_seq_one_letter_code
_entity_poly.pdbx_strand_id
1 'polypeptide(L)'
;MEDYGVYSLDCEMCYTTQGLDLTRVTVINSVCKVVYETLIKPLNPIIDYNTRYSGITEEQMSDVKTTLLDVQATLLTMFNSNTILIGHSLESDFKALKLIHDTVIDTSVLYPHKMGPPYKRAL
;
A
#
# COMPACT_ATOMS: atom_id res chain seq x y z
N MET A 1 -6.12 28.54 3.33
CA MET A 1 -5.46 27.60 4.25
C MET A 1 -5.39 26.32 3.46
N GLU A 2 -4.20 25.95 2.97
CA GLU A 2 -4.05 24.68 2.25
C GLU A 2 -4.38 23.57 3.25
N ASP A 3 -5.37 22.76 2.92
CA ASP A 3 -5.83 21.68 3.78
C ASP A 3 -4.80 20.55 3.71
N TYR A 4 -4.00 20.38 4.77
CA TYR A 4 -3.06 19.27 4.89
C TYR A 4 -3.87 18.00 5.18
N GLY A 5 -4.22 17.26 4.14
CA GLY A 5 -4.86 15.95 4.31
C GLY A 5 -3.94 14.98 5.06
N VAL A 6 -4.49 14.25 6.02
CA VAL A 6 -3.77 13.18 6.74
C VAL A 6 -4.46 11.86 6.48
N TYR A 7 -3.72 10.91 5.91
CA TYR A 7 -4.22 9.59 5.56
C TYR A 7 -3.24 8.51 6.01
N SER A 8 -3.76 7.35 6.38
CA SER A 8 -2.94 6.15 6.51
C SER A 8 -3.13 5.26 5.30
N LEU A 9 -2.05 4.66 4.83
CA LEU A 9 -2.00 3.81 3.64
C LEU A 9 -1.36 2.47 4.01
N ASP A 10 -1.96 1.40 3.52
CA ASP A 10 -1.49 0.03 3.69
C ASP A 10 -1.76 -0.75 2.40
N CYS A 11 -0.81 -1.60 2.01
CA CYS A 11 -0.88 -2.40 0.81
C CYS A 11 -0.66 -3.88 1.10
N GLU A 12 -1.36 -4.72 0.35
CA GLU A 12 -1.06 -6.14 0.26
C GLU A 12 -0.45 -6.48 -1.08
N MET A 13 0.49 -7.42 -1.06
CA MET A 13 1.21 -7.86 -2.26
C MET A 13 1.14 -9.38 -2.41
N CYS A 14 1.24 -9.82 -3.67
CA CYS A 14 1.44 -11.21 -4.06
C CYS A 14 2.78 -11.38 -4.78
N TYR A 15 3.22 -12.62 -4.93
CA TYR A 15 4.36 -12.96 -5.78
C TYR A 15 3.89 -13.27 -7.20
N THR A 16 4.49 -12.60 -8.17
CA THR A 16 4.33 -12.84 -9.60
C THR A 16 5.64 -13.31 -10.22
N THR A 17 5.63 -13.61 -11.52
CA THR A 17 6.85 -13.94 -12.27
C THR A 17 7.92 -12.83 -12.25
N GLN A 18 7.56 -11.60 -11.88
CA GLN A 18 8.46 -10.45 -11.84
C GLN A 18 8.81 -9.98 -10.42
N GLY A 19 8.38 -10.69 -9.38
CA GLY A 19 8.61 -10.32 -7.98
C GLY A 19 7.32 -9.97 -7.25
N LEU A 20 7.38 -9.03 -6.30
CA LEU A 20 6.21 -8.59 -5.55
C LEU A 20 5.40 -7.58 -6.37
N ASP A 21 4.12 -7.88 -6.60
CA ASP A 21 3.16 -6.95 -7.20
C ASP A 21 2.01 -6.67 -6.23
N LEU A 22 1.44 -5.47 -6.31
CA LEU A 22 0.32 -5.00 -5.50
C LEU A 22 -0.97 -5.77 -5.82
N THR A 23 -1.71 -6.18 -4.79
CA THR A 23 -3.03 -6.84 -4.91
C THR A 23 -4.15 -6.14 -4.16
N ARG A 24 -3.85 -5.40 -3.09
CA ARG A 24 -4.83 -4.57 -2.38
C ARG A 24 -4.17 -3.27 -1.93
N VAL A 25 -4.93 -2.18 -1.96
CA VAL A 25 -4.58 -0.94 -1.29
C VAL A 25 -5.76 -0.50 -0.43
N THR A 26 -5.47 -0.07 0.79
CA THR A 26 -6.46 0.50 1.70
C THR A 26 -5.95 1.86 2.20
N VAL A 27 -6.82 2.85 2.17
CA VAL A 27 -6.57 4.20 2.66
C VAL A 27 -7.65 4.57 3.66
N ILE A 28 -7.21 5.00 4.84
CA ILE A 28 -8.08 5.53 5.90
C ILE A 28 -7.77 7.00 6.16
N ASN A 29 -8.77 7.76 6.60
CA ASN A 29 -8.58 9.15 7.02
C ASN A 29 -8.25 9.26 8.53
N SER A 30 -8.05 10.49 9.00
CA SER A 30 -7.72 10.80 10.40
C SER A 30 -8.78 10.41 11.44
N VAL A 31 -10.01 10.10 11.03
CA VAL A 31 -11.06 9.56 11.90
C VAL A 31 -11.21 8.04 11.79
N CYS A 32 -10.17 7.37 11.25
CA CYS A 32 -10.09 5.92 11.06
C CYS A 32 -11.20 5.33 10.17
N LYS A 33 -11.75 6.13 9.25
CA LYS A 33 -12.72 5.65 8.26
C LYS A 33 -12.01 5.27 6.97
N VAL A 34 -12.33 4.11 6.42
CA VAL A 34 -11.91 3.71 5.06
C VAL A 34 -12.49 4.69 4.04
N VAL A 35 -11.61 5.37 3.33
CA VAL A 35 -11.97 6.35 2.29
C VAL A 35 -11.68 5.82 0.89
N TYR A 36 -10.79 4.84 0.78
CA TYR A 36 -10.53 4.12 -0.45
C TYR A 36 -10.02 2.72 -0.14
N GLU A 37 -10.59 1.72 -0.80
CA GLU A 37 -10.12 0.34 -0.73
C GLU A 37 -10.42 -0.33 -2.06
N THR A 38 -9.45 -1.03 -2.63
CA THR A 38 -9.68 -1.80 -3.86
C THR A 38 -8.69 -2.95 -4.00
N LEU A 39 -9.10 -3.94 -4.78
CA LEU A 39 -8.22 -4.99 -5.28
C LEU A 39 -7.64 -4.59 -6.64
N ILE A 40 -6.39 -4.97 -6.88
CA ILE A 40 -5.64 -4.65 -8.09
C ILE A 40 -5.26 -5.95 -8.78
N LYS A 41 -5.59 -6.08 -10.06
CA LYS A 41 -5.11 -7.19 -10.88
C LYS A 41 -3.65 -6.92 -11.29
N PRO A 42 -2.69 -7.76 -10.85
CA PRO A 42 -1.31 -7.63 -11.28
C PRO A 42 -1.19 -7.81 -12.80
N LEU A 43 -0.23 -7.11 -13.40
CA LEU A 43 0.05 -7.24 -14.83
C LEU A 43 0.62 -8.63 -15.18
N ASN A 44 1.41 -9.18 -14.25
CA ASN A 44 2.10 -10.45 -14.41
C ASN A 44 1.30 -11.58 -13.75
N PRO A 45 1.42 -12.84 -14.24
CA PRO A 45 0.77 -13.98 -13.60
C PRO A 45 1.18 -14.15 -12.15
N ILE A 46 0.18 -14.32 -11.27
CA ILE A 46 0.39 -14.59 -9.85
C ILE A 46 0.89 -16.04 -9.71
N ILE A 47 1.97 -16.22 -8.96
CA ILE A 47 2.54 -17.53 -8.59
C ILE A 47 2.11 -17.90 -7.17
N ASP A 48 2.04 -16.92 -6.27
CA ASP A 48 1.61 -17.11 -4.89
C ASP A 48 0.87 -15.85 -4.41
N TYR A 49 -0.39 -16.00 -4.01
CA TYR A 49 -1.23 -14.94 -3.47
C TYR A 49 -0.74 -14.41 -2.11
N ASN A 50 0.22 -15.10 -1.49
CA ASN A 50 0.80 -14.76 -0.21
C ASN A 50 -0.26 -14.71 0.91
N THR A 51 -1.32 -15.53 0.79
CA THR A 51 -2.57 -15.44 1.57
C THR A 51 -2.36 -15.44 3.07
N ARG A 52 -1.31 -16.11 3.57
CA ARG A 52 -0.95 -16.10 5.00
C ARG A 52 -0.75 -14.68 5.54
N TYR A 53 -0.21 -13.79 4.72
CA TYR A 53 0.11 -12.42 5.08
C TYR A 53 -0.89 -11.45 4.47
N SER A 54 -1.24 -11.64 3.19
CA SER A 54 -2.12 -10.73 2.44
C SER A 54 -3.61 -10.90 2.76
N GLY A 55 -4.01 -12.10 3.19
CA GLY A 55 -5.41 -12.49 3.30
C GLY A 55 -6.14 -12.59 1.95
N ILE A 56 -5.44 -12.45 0.81
CA ILE A 56 -6.02 -12.48 -0.53
C ILE A 56 -6.10 -13.93 -1.03
N THR A 57 -7.26 -14.32 -1.54
CA THR A 57 -7.48 -15.62 -2.18
C THR A 57 -7.62 -15.50 -3.70
N GLU A 58 -7.42 -16.61 -4.40
CA GLU A 58 -7.61 -16.70 -5.85
C GLU A 58 -9.03 -16.32 -6.27
N GLU A 59 -10.03 -16.75 -5.50
CA GLU A 59 -11.44 -16.48 -5.79
C GLU A 59 -11.73 -14.98 -5.76
N GLN A 60 -11.15 -14.24 -4.80
CA GLN A 60 -11.29 -12.79 -4.69
C GLN A 60 -10.69 -12.05 -5.90
N MET A 61 -9.67 -12.65 -6.54
CA MET A 61 -8.93 -12.05 -7.64
C MET A 61 -9.49 -12.39 -9.02
N SER A 62 -10.34 -13.41 -9.12
CA SER A 62 -10.84 -13.96 -10.39
C SER A 62 -11.52 -12.91 -11.29
N ASP A 63 -12.31 -12.01 -10.70
CA ASP A 63 -13.08 -10.98 -11.41
C ASP A 63 -12.49 -9.56 -11.31
N VAL A 64 -11.32 -9.40 -10.69
CA VAL A 64 -10.68 -8.09 -10.52
C VAL A 64 -10.18 -7.58 -11.87
N LYS A 65 -10.52 -6.33 -12.21
CA LYS A 65 -10.10 -5.68 -13.46
C LYS A 65 -9.34 -4.37 -13.25
N THR A 66 -9.40 -3.82 -12.03
CA THR A 66 -8.69 -2.60 -11.66
C THR A 66 -7.19 -2.80 -11.87
N THR A 67 -6.57 -1.88 -12.58
CA THR A 67 -5.13 -1.90 -12.84
C THR A 67 -4.39 -1.01 -11.84
N LEU A 68 -3.07 -1.18 -11.76
CA LEU A 68 -2.23 -0.28 -10.96
C LEU A 68 -2.39 1.19 -11.40
N LEU A 69 -2.56 1.45 -12.70
CA LEU A 69 -2.74 2.81 -13.22
C LEU A 69 -4.04 3.45 -12.72
N ASP A 70 -5.13 2.69 -12.64
CA ASP A 70 -6.42 3.18 -12.12
C ASP A 70 -6.30 3.58 -10.63
N VAL A 71 -5.56 2.77 -9.87
CA VAL A 71 -5.26 3.07 -8.46
C VAL A 71 -4.40 4.31 -8.34
N GLN A 72 -3.29 4.40 -9.08
CA GLN A 72 -2.41 5.57 -9.05
C GLN A 72 -3.17 6.85 -9.41
N ALA A 73 -4.00 6.83 -10.44
CA ALA A 73 -4.84 7.96 -10.82
C ALA A 73 -5.77 8.37 -9.67
N THR A 74 -6.41 7.40 -9.00
CA THR A 74 -7.28 7.69 -7.85
C THR A 74 -6.49 8.30 -6.70
N LEU A 75 -5.35 7.72 -6.31
CA LEU A 75 -4.52 8.23 -5.22
C LEU A 75 -4.00 9.65 -5.51
N LEU A 76 -3.64 9.95 -6.76
CA LEU A 76 -3.19 11.30 -7.17
C LEU A 76 -4.33 12.35 -7.16
N THR A 77 -5.60 11.94 -7.16
CA THR A 77 -6.71 12.86 -6.89
C THR A 77 -6.96 13.09 -5.41
N MET A 78 -6.54 12.15 -4.55
CA MET A 78 -6.71 12.22 -3.10
C MET A 78 -5.54 12.94 -2.42
N PHE A 79 -4.33 12.77 -2.94
CA PHE A 79 -3.10 13.23 -2.32
C PHE A 79 -2.42 14.31 -3.16
N ASN A 80 -1.91 15.33 -2.50
CA ASN A 80 -1.00 16.32 -3.08
C ASN A 80 0.34 16.27 -2.33
N SER A 81 1.34 17.05 -2.75
CA SER A 81 2.67 17.06 -2.14
C SER A 81 2.69 17.40 -0.64
N ASN A 82 1.66 18.09 -0.15
CA ASN A 82 1.52 18.51 1.25
C ASN A 82 0.74 17.49 2.09
N THR A 83 0.07 16.51 1.47
CA THR A 83 -0.64 15.45 2.18
C THR A 83 0.33 14.62 3.04
N ILE A 84 -0.01 14.36 4.29
CA ILE A 84 0.79 13.50 5.17
C ILE A 84 0.29 12.06 5.02
N LEU A 85 1.16 11.17 4.51
CA LEU A 85 0.88 9.74 4.43
C LEU A 85 1.53 8.99 5.59
N ILE A 86 0.72 8.23 6.32
CA ILE A 86 1.14 7.48 7.51
C ILE A 86 1.08 5.98 7.19
N GLY A 87 2.06 5.21 7.66
CA GLY A 87 2.03 3.76 7.51
C GLY A 87 3.14 3.07 8.27
N HIS A 88 3.37 1.80 7.93
CA HIS A 88 4.43 0.99 8.50
C HIS A 88 5.25 0.35 7.40
N SER A 89 6.53 0.68 7.30
CA SER A 89 7.40 0.21 6.22
C SER A 89 6.96 0.65 4.81
N LEU A 90 6.50 1.90 4.70
CA LEU A 90 5.91 2.50 3.50
C LEU A 90 6.81 2.41 2.26
N GLU A 91 8.11 2.22 2.42
CA GLU A 91 9.04 1.95 1.33
C GLU A 91 8.62 0.74 0.48
N SER A 92 8.08 -0.33 1.10
CA SER A 92 7.53 -1.48 0.37
C SER A 92 6.26 -1.11 -0.39
N ASP A 93 5.35 -0.39 0.25
CA ASP A 93 4.10 0.07 -0.33
C ASP A 93 4.33 0.99 -1.54
N PHE A 94 5.19 1.99 -1.39
CA PHE A 94 5.53 2.92 -2.47
C PHE A 94 6.23 2.25 -3.64
N LYS A 95 7.07 1.24 -3.39
CA LYS A 95 7.66 0.41 -4.45
C LYS A 95 6.59 -0.36 -5.23
N ALA A 96 5.66 -1.00 -4.53
CA ALA A 96 4.56 -1.74 -5.15
C ALA A 96 3.59 -0.82 -5.91
N LEU A 97 3.28 0.34 -5.32
CA LEU A 97 2.46 1.39 -5.92
C LEU A 97 3.17 2.14 -7.06
N LYS A 98 4.50 2.05 -7.17
CA LYS A 98 5.34 2.84 -8.08
C LYS A 98 5.08 4.35 -7.95
N LEU A 99 4.95 4.82 -6.71
CA LEU A 99 4.72 6.22 -6.36
C LEU A 99 5.88 6.76 -5.52
N ILE A 100 6.12 8.06 -5.63
CA ILE A 100 7.10 8.80 -4.81
C ILE A 100 6.32 9.88 -4.07
N HIS A 101 6.51 9.95 -2.75
CA HIS A 101 5.88 10.94 -1.89
C HIS A 101 6.80 11.28 -0.72
N ASP A 102 7.10 12.56 -0.52
CA ASP A 102 8.12 13.00 0.44
C ASP A 102 7.55 13.26 1.85
N THR A 103 6.26 13.59 1.94
CA THR A 103 5.61 13.98 3.20
C THR A 103 5.02 12.74 3.89
N VAL A 104 5.87 11.98 4.58
CA VAL A 104 5.52 10.66 5.15
C VAL A 104 5.84 10.53 6.65
N ILE A 105 5.03 9.75 7.36
CA ILE A 105 5.29 9.28 8.72
C ILE A 105 5.33 7.75 8.69
N ASP A 106 6.53 7.18 8.76
CA ASP A 106 6.73 5.73 8.79
C ASP A 106 7.00 5.23 10.22
N THR A 107 6.06 4.45 10.74
CA THR A 107 6.14 3.91 12.10
C THR A 107 7.27 2.89 12.29
N SER A 108 7.74 2.23 11.23
CA SER A 108 8.91 1.32 11.29
C SER A 108 10.22 2.08 11.51
N VAL A 109 10.26 3.35 11.07
CA VAL A 109 11.40 4.25 11.29
C VAL A 109 11.30 4.93 12.65
N LEU A 110 10.10 5.38 13.06
CA LEU A 110 9.88 5.98 14.38
C LEU A 110 10.09 5.00 15.53
N TYR A 111 9.73 3.73 15.33
CA TYR A 111 9.83 2.67 16.34
C TYR A 111 10.73 1.52 15.85
N PRO A 112 12.05 1.74 15.74
CA PRO A 112 12.95 0.77 15.13
C PRO A 112 12.99 -0.55 15.93
N HIS A 113 13.31 -1.62 15.23
CA HIS A 113 13.57 -2.91 15.86
C HIS A 113 14.87 -2.86 16.67
N LYS A 114 14.91 -3.53 17.83
CA LYS A 114 16.09 -3.52 18.73
C LYS A 114 17.38 -4.07 18.10
N MET A 115 17.24 -4.92 17.08
CA MET A 115 18.38 -5.50 16.35
C MET A 115 18.84 -4.63 15.16
N GLY A 116 18.18 -3.50 14.91
CA GLY A 116 18.46 -2.64 13.77
C GLY A 116 18.04 -3.25 12.42
N PRO A 117 18.27 -2.53 11.31
CA PRO A 117 18.00 -3.02 9.95
C PRO A 117 18.75 -4.32 9.62
N PRO A 118 18.19 -5.22 8.80
CA PRO A 118 16.93 -5.08 8.06
C PRO A 118 15.68 -5.47 8.86
N TYR A 119 15.81 -5.79 10.16
CA TYR A 119 14.67 -6.22 10.97
C TYR A 119 13.71 -5.05 11.24
N LYS A 120 12.41 -5.29 11.01
CA LYS A 120 11.32 -4.36 11.33
C LYS A 120 10.37 -5.05 12.32
N ARG A 121 9.64 -4.27 13.13
CA ARG A 121 8.61 -4.86 14.01
C ARG A 121 7.47 -5.34 13.12
N ALA A 122 7.02 -6.58 13.30
CA ALA A 122 5.77 -7.01 12.67
C ALA A 122 4.59 -6.28 13.35
N LEU A 123 3.56 -5.98 12.57
CA LEU A 123 2.25 -5.56 13.07
C LEU A 123 1.45 -6.78 13.54
#